data_AF-A0A495J307-F1
#
_entry.id   AF-A0A495J307-F1
#
_cell.length_a   1.000
_cell.length_b   1.000
_cell.length_c   1.000
_cell.angle_alpha   90.00
_cell.angle_beta   90.00
_cell.angle_gamma   90.00
#
_symmetry.space_group_name_H-M   'P 1'
#
loop_
_entity.id
_entity.type
_entity.pdbx_description
1 polymer ?
#
loop_
_entity_poly.entity_id
_entity_poly.type
_entity_poly.pdbx_seq_one_letter_code
_entity_poly.pdbx_strand_id
1 'polypeptide(L)' 'MKRNEITEAKHLKLGDRFYKQSDAKKTVLELVAGKPDKTHNVFAREPHKRYPEPLKRDTKVVFLRHGIIFS' A
#
# COMPACT_ATOMS: atom_id res chain seq x y z
N MET A 1 -10.99 -4.51 -6.34
CA MET A 1 -11.40 -4.26 -4.94
C MET A 1 -12.35 -3.08 -4.89
N LYS A 2 -13.25 -3.06 -3.92
CA LYS A 2 -14.23 -1.99 -3.66
C LYS A 2 -13.65 -0.99 -2.66
N ARG A 3 -13.99 0.30 -2.80
CA ARG A 3 -13.57 1.33 -1.85
C ARG A 3 -14.00 0.98 -0.42
N ASN A 4 -13.11 1.23 0.54
CA ASN A 4 -13.22 0.91 1.97
C ASN A 4 -13.26 -0.59 2.31
N GLU A 5 -12.94 -1.46 1.36
CA GLU A 5 -12.77 -2.89 1.62
C GLU A 5 -11.51 -3.16 2.45
N ILE A 6 -11.66 -3.98 3.50
CA ILE A 6 -10.52 -4.47 4.29
C ILE A 6 -9.90 -5.64 3.55
N THR A 7 -8.60 -5.58 3.29
CA THR A 7 -7.84 -6.65 2.66
C THR A 7 -6.45 -6.77 3.27
N GLU A 8 -5.62 -7.65 2.73
CA GLU A 8 -4.20 -7.74 3.05
C GLU A 8 -3.35 -7.03 1.99
N ALA A 9 -2.21 -6.47 2.40
CA ALA A 9 -1.32 -5.73 1.51
C ALA A 9 -0.84 -6.56 0.29
N LYS A 10 -0.78 -7.89 0.39
CA LYS A 10 -0.44 -8.80 -0.72
C LYS A 10 -1.46 -8.84 -1.86
N HIS A 11 -2.72 -8.43 -1.61
CA HIS A 11 -3.79 -8.41 -2.61
C HIS A 11 -3.90 -7.08 -3.34
N LEU A 12 -3.18 -6.05 -2.87
CA LEU A 12 -3.09 -4.76 -3.53
C LEU A 12 -2.26 -4.87 -4.81
N LYS A 13 -2.60 -4.02 -5.78
CA LYS A 13 -1.87 -3.82 -7.02
C LYS A 13 -1.01 -2.56 -6.93
N LEU A 14 0.03 -2.51 -7.75
CA LEU A 14 0.84 -1.29 -7.90
C LEU A 14 -0.07 -0.11 -8.23
N GLY A 15 0.17 1.04 -7.59
CA GLY A 15 -0.65 2.24 -7.69
C GLY A 15 -1.86 2.27 -6.74
N ASP A 16 -2.24 1.16 -6.10
CA ASP A 16 -3.36 1.16 -5.15
C ASP A 16 -3.06 2.04 -3.94
N ARG A 17 -4.06 2.83 -3.55
CA ARG A 17 -4.02 3.65 -2.35
C ARG A 17 -4.81 3.01 -1.22
N PHE A 18 -4.23 3.03 -0.03
CA PHE A 18 -4.77 2.39 1.15
C PHE A 18 -4.28 3.09 2.43
N TYR A 19 -4.82 2.70 3.57
CA TYR A 19 -4.21 2.99 4.88
C TYR A 19 -4.18 1.71 5.71
N LYS A 20 -3.26 1.61 6.69
CA LYS A 20 -3.19 0.44 7.57
C LYS A 20 -4.42 0.41 8.48
N GLN A 21 -5.06 -0.73 8.66
CA GLN A 21 -6.26 -0.82 9.51
C GLN A 21 -5.97 -0.39 10.96
N SER A 22 -4.76 -0.64 11.46
CA SER A 22 -4.30 -0.25 12.79
C SER A 22 -3.89 1.21 12.92
N ASP A 23 -3.78 1.95 11.81
CA ASP A 23 -3.35 3.35 11.84
C ASP A 23 -4.53 4.28 12.14
N ALA A 24 -4.55 4.81 13.37
CA ALA A 24 -5.55 5.77 13.83
C ALA A 24 -5.52 7.08 13.02
N LYS A 25 -4.35 7.48 12.49
CA LYS A 25 -4.21 8.69 11.66
C LYS A 25 -4.69 8.48 10.22
N LYS A 26 -4.94 7.24 9.81
CA LYS A 26 -5.35 6.85 8.46
C LYS A 26 -4.45 7.45 7.38
N THR A 27 -3.14 7.34 7.60
CA THR A 27 -2.12 7.82 6.68
C THR A 27 -2.26 7.10 5.35
N VAL A 28 -2.47 7.88 4.29
CA VAL A 28 -2.66 7.33 2.94
C VAL A 28 -1.31 6.92 2.39
N LEU A 29 -1.22 5.66 1.98
CA LEU A 29 -0.08 5.03 1.35
C LEU A 29 -0.46 4.62 -0.06
N GLU A 30 0.51 4.62 -0.96
CA GLU A 30 0.41 4.10 -2.31
C GLU A 30 1.34 2.90 -2.46
N LEU A 31 0.83 1.78 -2.98
CA LEU A 31 1.66 0.62 -3.29
C LEU A 31 2.54 0.94 -4.49
N VAL A 32 3.84 0.76 -4.37
CA VAL A 32 4.80 1.07 -5.44
C VAL A 32 5.72 -0.12 -5.71
N ALA A 33 6.30 -0.13 -6.91
CA ALA A 33 7.32 -1.11 -7.25
C ALA A 33 8.55 -0.87 -6.38
N GLY A 34 9.00 -1.89 -5.68
CA GLY A 34 10.29 -1.90 -5.00
C GLY A 34 11.09 -3.12 -5.42
N LYS A 35 12.40 -3.10 -5.16
CA LYS A 35 13.23 -4.28 -5.40
C LYS A 35 12.74 -5.40 -4.47
N PRO A 36 12.42 -6.59 -4.99
CA PRO A 36 12.05 -7.71 -4.14
C PRO A 36 13.21 -7.99 -3.19
N ASP A 37 12.99 -7.80 -1.89
CA ASP A 37 13.89 -8.32 -0.88
C ASP A 37 13.51 -9.80 -0.60
N LYS A 38 14.42 -10.56 0.00
CA LYS A 38 14.17 -11.97 0.38
C LYS A 38 13.06 -12.09 1.44
N THR A 39 12.54 -10.99 1.94
CA THR A 39 11.69 -10.84 3.11
C THR A 39 10.24 -10.54 2.75
N HIS A 40 9.70 -11.10 1.66
CA HIS A 40 8.24 -11.10 1.37
C HIS A 40 7.52 -9.76 1.65
N ASN A 41 8.18 -8.63 1.44
CA ASN A 41 7.62 -7.31 1.72
C ASN A 41 7.05 -6.71 0.43
N VAL A 42 5.92 -6.01 0.55
CA VAL A 42 5.49 -5.07 -0.48
C VAL A 42 6.01 -3.68 -0.13
N PHE A 43 6.15 -2.80 -1.10
CA PHE A 43 6.65 -1.45 -0.88
C PHE A 43 5.51 -0.45 -0.97
N ALA A 44 5.42 0.43 0.01
CA ALA A 44 4.39 1.44 0.10
C ALA A 44 5.02 2.81 0.36
N ARG A 45 4.48 3.85 -0.28
CA ARG A 45 5.02 5.21 -0.20
C ARG A 45 3.94 6.17 0.23
N GLU A 46 4.27 7.04 1.19
CA GLU A 46 3.44 8.19 1.51
C GLU A 46 3.59 9.28 0.44
N PRO A 47 2.55 10.06 0.11
CA PRO A 47 2.60 11.11 -0.91
C PRO A 47 3.76 12.11 -0.73
N HIS A 48 4.17 12.36 0.51
CA HIS A 48 5.21 13.34 0.84
C HIS A 48 6.62 12.72 1.02
N LYS A 49 6.74 11.39 1.00
CA LYS A 49 8.03 10.71 1.15
C LYS A 49 8.63 10.37 -0.22
N ARG A 50 9.92 10.63 -0.36
CA ARG A 50 10.66 10.32 -1.60
C ARG A 50 10.88 8.82 -1.79
N TYR A 51 11.15 8.11 -0.70
CA TYR A 51 11.48 6.69 -0.73
C TYR A 51 10.31 5.84 -0.20
N PRO A 52 10.04 4.68 -0.82
CA PRO A 52 9.08 3.75 -0.31
C PRO A 52 9.61 3.01 0.92
N GLU A 53 8.70 2.61 1.79
CA GLU A 53 8.97 1.80 2.97
C GLU A 53 8.44 0.38 2.77
N PRO A 54 9.16 -0.64 3.29
CA PRO A 54 8.67 -2.01 3.27
C PRO A 54 7.45 -2.17 4.19
N LEU A 55 6.49 -2.96 3.73
CA LEU A 55 5.27 -3.32 4.43
C LEU A 55 5.09 -4.83 4.35
N LYS A 56 4.78 -5.46 5.49
CA LYS A 56 4.53 -6.89 5.52
C LYS A 56 3.29 -7.24 4.69
N ARG A 57 3.39 -8.30 3.89
CA ARG A 57 2.34 -8.77 2.97
C ARG A 57 1.00 -9.09 3.64
N ASP A 58 1.03 -9.58 4.87
CA ASP A 58 -0.12 -9.97 5.70
C ASP A 58 -0.75 -8.78 6.45
N THR A 59 -0.19 -7.57 6.31
CA THR A 59 -0.74 -6.39 6.97
C THR A 59 -2.16 -6.12 6.50
N LYS A 60 -3.11 -6.04 7.44
CA LYS A 60 -4.48 -5.61 7.14
C LYS A 60 -4.51 -4.13 6.79
N VAL A 61 -5.12 -3.85 5.65
CA VAL A 61 -5.20 -2.52 5.05
C VAL A 61 -6.63 -2.24 4.62
N VAL A 62 -6.99 -0.97 4.58
CA VAL A 62 -8.26 -0.51 4.02
C VAL A 62 -7.98 0.13 2.68
N PHE A 63 -8.55 -0.44 1.62
CA PHE A 63 -8.38 0.08 0.27
C PHE A 63 -9.22 1.33 0.05
N LEU A 64 -8.65 2.32 -0.64
CA LEU A 64 -9.31 3.56 -0.98
C LEU A 64 -9.68 3.61 -2.45
N ARG A 65 -8.68 3.49 -3.33
CA ARG A 65 -8.84 3.57 -4.78
C ARG A 65 -7.57 3.11 -5.49
N HIS A 66 -7.68 2.77 -6.75
CA HIS A 66 -6.53 2.66 -7.63
C HIS A 66 -6.01 4.06 -7.97
N GLY A 67 -4.71 4.28 -7.84
CA GLY A 67 -4.04 5.48 -8.33
C GLY A 67 -3.86 5.42 -9.85
N ILE A 68 -3.90 6.57 -10.51
CA ILE A 68 -3.56 6.65 -11.93
C ILE A 68 -2.03 6.59 -12.02
N ILE A 69 -1.49 5.48 -12.50
CA ILE A 69 -0.08 5.41 -12.91
C ILE A 69 -0.04 6.03 -14.30
N PHE A 70 0.44 7.26 -14.42
CA PHE A 70 0.83 7.80 -15.72
C PHE A 70 2.11 7.05 -16.13
N SER A 71 1.96 6.11 -17.07
CA SER A 71 3.04 5.40 -17.74
C SER A 71 3.78 6.33 -18.70
#